data_AF-A0A9P0PVH4-F1
#
_entry.id   AF-A0A9P0PVH4-F1
#
_cell.length_a   1.000
_cell.length_b   1.000
_cell.length_c   1.000
_cell.angle_alpha   90.00
_cell.angle_beta   90.00
_cell.angle_gamma   90.00
#
_symmetry.space_group_name_H-M   'P 1'
#
loop_
_entity.id
_entity.type
_entity.pdbx_description
1 polymer ?
#
loop_
_entity_poly.entity_id
_entity_poly.type
_entity_poly.pdbx_seq_one_letter_code
_entity_poly.pdbx_strand_id
1 'polypeptide(L)'
;MRLASDLWSMLTFSKKSSEDEENPNLSSFQETPLAVQSLLLTLVLVHHWTTLSNPYRSSLFSCLDSQANHPVPETKASLLFKIGYNQLYTILCKKASGDATTLLLYLLLHRNPTFKTYLLSRADLDHLIIPILKTLYNAPSSNSHHIYMSLIILLILSEDYSFNKMVHEVKIKNVTWYTERALVEISLGGLLILVVIRTIQYNMLKMRDKYLHTNCLAALANMSSQFRELHPYVSQRLISLFETLAKRYHRLVLRMKTEKNQKGEEVAVTVDQNGGDLEQDLQVIEEVLRMVLEILNSCLSMQLSNNPNLIYTLLYNKHLFEQFKDNVVFHDIIHNIDIIIKYFSQLLAEKSQQHEVDAHQVLMTIQQGARNWPKERLTKFPELKFKYVEEDQPEDFFIPYVWALVSQQSVLNWTNDSTPILSVC
;
A
#
# COMPACT_ATOMS: atom_id res chain seq x y z
N MET A 1 16.54 -7.06 -5.07
CA MET A 1 15.28 -7.10 -4.31
C MET A 1 15.46 -6.13 -3.15
N ARG A 2 14.75 -5.00 -3.13
CA ARG A 2 14.83 -4.03 -2.01
C ARG A 2 13.91 -4.54 -0.90
N LEU A 3 14.44 -4.70 0.31
CA LEU A 3 13.73 -5.18 1.50
C LEU A 3 13.20 -3.96 2.28
N ALA A 4 11.99 -4.07 2.81
CA ALA A 4 11.45 -3.14 3.79
C ALA A 4 11.68 -3.75 5.17
N SER A 5 12.63 -3.24 5.95
CA SER A 5 12.80 -3.63 7.35
C SER A 5 13.03 -2.39 8.23
N ASP A 6 12.61 -2.55 9.48
CA ASP A 6 12.99 -1.84 10.70
C ASP A 6 11.88 -0.94 11.30
N LEU A 7 11.50 -1.28 12.55
CA LEU A 7 11.04 -0.44 13.67
C LEU A 7 9.67 -0.80 14.29
N TRP A 8 9.47 -2.06 14.73
CA TRP A 8 8.39 -2.36 15.69
C TRP A 8 8.60 -1.77 17.10
N SER A 9 9.81 -1.32 17.46
CA SER A 9 10.16 -0.97 18.85
C SER A 9 9.55 0.35 19.39
N MET A 10 8.71 1.07 18.64
CA MET A 10 8.18 2.39 19.07
C MET A 10 6.65 2.52 19.18
N LEU A 11 5.87 1.44 19.13
CA LEU A 11 4.39 1.55 19.09
C LEU A 11 3.69 1.00 20.34
N THR A 12 3.78 1.73 21.46
CA THR A 12 2.79 1.67 22.54
C THR A 12 2.02 2.99 22.62
N PHE A 13 1.01 3.15 21.76
CA PHE A 13 -0.01 4.19 21.96
C PHE A 13 -1.41 3.62 21.76
N SER A 14 -1.93 3.03 22.84
CA SER A 14 -3.37 2.95 23.05
C SER A 14 -3.84 4.30 23.59
N LYS A 15 -4.50 5.10 22.77
CA LYS A 15 -5.30 6.23 23.26
C LYS A 15 -6.75 5.99 22.86
N LYS A 16 -7.53 5.49 23.82
CA LYS A 16 -9.01 5.47 23.76
C LYS A 16 -9.50 6.90 23.57
N SER A 17 -10.13 7.20 22.44
CA SER A 17 -11.11 8.28 22.32
C SER A 17 -12.48 7.65 22.53
N SER A 18 -13.09 7.92 23.68
CA SER A 18 -14.48 7.59 23.99
C SER A 18 -15.40 8.61 23.34
N GLU A 19 -15.89 8.32 22.15
CA GLU A 19 -17.13 8.90 21.63
C GLU A 19 -17.96 7.75 21.05
N ASP A 20 -19.14 7.57 21.64
CA ASP A 20 -20.13 6.55 21.27
C ASP A 20 -20.72 6.87 19.89
N GLU A 21 -20.02 6.49 18.83
CA GLU A 21 -20.65 6.18 17.55
C GLU A 21 -21.04 4.70 17.57
N GLU A 22 -22.30 4.38 17.31
CA GLU A 22 -22.81 3.01 17.18
C GLU A 22 -21.93 2.23 16.18
N ASN A 23 -20.99 1.47 16.70
CA ASN A 23 -19.99 0.78 15.91
C ASN A 23 -20.69 -0.43 15.25
N PRO A 24 -20.92 -0.46 13.93
CA PRO A 24 -21.63 -1.57 13.27
C PRO A 24 -20.90 -2.92 13.39
N ASN A 25 -19.67 -2.92 13.88
CA ASN A 25 -18.95 -4.12 14.26
C ASN A 25 -19.55 -4.79 15.51
N LEU A 26 -20.09 -4.03 16.47
CA LEU A 26 -20.65 -4.54 17.73
C LEU A 26 -21.86 -5.46 17.50
N SER A 27 -22.72 -5.13 16.52
CA SER A 27 -23.91 -5.92 16.17
C SER A 27 -23.56 -7.27 15.55
N SER A 28 -22.47 -7.33 14.78
CA SER A 28 -22.09 -8.54 14.05
C SER A 28 -21.54 -9.67 14.95
N PHE A 29 -21.01 -9.34 16.13
CA PHE A 29 -20.51 -10.31 17.12
C PHE A 29 -21.64 -11.03 17.86
N GLN A 30 -22.81 -10.38 17.99
CA GLN A 30 -24.00 -10.98 18.62
C GLN A 30 -24.71 -11.97 17.69
N GLU A 31 -24.60 -11.81 16.37
CA GLU A 31 -25.27 -12.67 15.40
C GLU A 31 -24.65 -14.08 15.30
N THR A 32 -23.32 -14.20 15.41
CA THR A 32 -22.60 -15.48 15.27
C THR A 32 -21.55 -15.69 16.36
N PRO A 33 -21.93 -15.78 17.64
CA PRO A 33 -20.99 -15.79 18.76
C PRO A 33 -20.02 -16.97 18.72
N LEU A 34 -20.50 -18.17 18.34
CA LEU A 34 -19.65 -19.35 18.24
C LEU A 34 -18.56 -19.19 17.17
N ALA A 35 -18.91 -18.67 15.99
CA ALA A 35 -17.95 -18.47 14.91
C ALA A 35 -16.86 -17.47 15.30
N VAL A 36 -17.24 -16.40 16.00
CA VAL A 36 -16.30 -15.40 16.54
C VAL A 36 -15.37 -16.04 17.57
N GLN A 37 -15.90 -16.79 18.55
CA GLN A 37 -15.06 -17.47 19.54
C GLN A 37 -14.13 -18.49 18.91
N SER A 38 -14.60 -19.26 17.92
CA SER A 38 -13.76 -20.22 17.19
C SER A 38 -12.64 -19.52 16.44
N LEU A 39 -12.90 -18.37 15.82
CA LEU A 39 -11.87 -17.57 15.16
C LEU A 39 -10.85 -17.04 16.16
N LEU A 40 -11.30 -16.41 17.26
CA LEU A 40 -10.42 -15.87 18.29
C LEU A 40 -9.54 -16.97 18.91
N LEU A 41 -10.12 -18.13 19.23
CA LEU A 41 -9.38 -19.27 19.74
C LEU A 41 -8.35 -19.76 18.71
N THR A 42 -8.73 -19.85 17.43
CA THR A 42 -7.79 -20.22 16.35
C THR A 42 -6.62 -19.24 16.28
N LEU A 43 -6.90 -17.93 16.37
CA LEU A 43 -5.87 -16.90 16.36
C LEU A 43 -4.94 -17.01 17.56
N VAL A 44 -5.45 -17.26 18.77
CA VAL A 44 -4.63 -17.52 19.96
C VAL A 44 -3.73 -18.73 19.76
N LEU A 45 -4.29 -19.86 19.33
CA LEU A 45 -3.55 -21.11 19.15
C LEU A 45 -2.46 -21.01 18.06
N VAL A 46 -2.71 -20.23 17.00
CA VAL A 46 -1.77 -20.04 15.88
C VAL A 46 -0.65 -19.04 16.21
N HIS A 47 -0.84 -18.18 17.21
CA HIS A 47 0.17 -17.22 17.67
C HIS A 47 0.83 -17.63 19.00
N HIS A 48 0.38 -18.72 19.63
CA HIS A 48 1.05 -19.29 20.80
C HIS A 48 2.29 -20.10 20.39
N TRP A 49 3.40 -19.98 21.12
CA TRP A 49 4.66 -20.70 20.88
C TRP A 49 5.10 -20.73 19.39
N THR A 50 5.16 -19.55 18.76
CA THR A 50 5.55 -19.41 17.34
C THR A 50 7.01 -19.77 17.05
N THR A 51 7.89 -19.69 18.06
CA THR A 51 9.33 -19.98 17.98
C THR A 51 9.66 -21.49 17.97
N LEU A 52 8.68 -22.34 18.28
CA LEU A 52 8.79 -23.80 18.32
C LEU A 52 7.82 -24.47 17.31
N SER A 53 7.75 -25.79 17.34
CA SER A 53 6.78 -26.55 16.54
C SER A 53 5.35 -26.30 17.03
N ASN A 54 4.62 -25.44 16.33
CA ASN A 54 3.20 -25.21 16.58
C ASN A 54 2.33 -26.05 15.63
N PRO A 55 1.63 -27.10 16.12
CA PRO A 55 0.82 -27.98 15.27
C PRO A 55 -0.39 -27.29 14.65
N TYR A 56 -0.95 -26.25 15.30
CA TYR A 56 -2.06 -25.47 14.77
C TYR A 56 -1.64 -24.62 13.57
N ARG A 57 -0.46 -23.98 13.64
CA ARG A 57 0.15 -23.28 12.50
C ARG A 57 0.36 -24.24 11.33
N SER A 58 1.02 -25.37 11.59
CA SER A 58 1.28 -26.38 10.55
C SER A 58 0.00 -26.87 9.88
N SER A 59 -1.05 -27.13 10.66
CA SER A 59 -2.35 -27.57 10.15
C SER A 59 -3.04 -26.47 9.33
N LEU A 60 -3.12 -25.24 9.84
CA LEU A 60 -3.77 -24.12 9.16
C LEU A 60 -3.07 -23.76 7.83
N PHE A 61 -1.73 -23.76 7.83
CA PHE A 61 -0.94 -23.37 6.66
C PHE A 61 -0.82 -24.47 5.61
N SER A 62 -1.17 -25.71 5.96
CA SER A 62 -1.20 -26.86 5.06
C SER A 62 -2.61 -27.28 4.65
N CYS A 63 -3.67 -26.57 5.09
CA CYS A 63 -5.04 -26.97 4.79
C CYS A 63 -5.34 -26.82 3.29
N LEU A 64 -6.07 -27.79 2.74
CA LEU A 64 -6.39 -27.88 1.31
C LEU A 64 -7.85 -27.54 1.05
N ASP A 65 -8.18 -27.25 -0.21
CA ASP A 65 -9.59 -27.10 -0.59
C ASP A 65 -10.33 -28.44 -0.44
N SER A 66 -11.55 -28.39 0.08
CA SER A 66 -12.50 -29.51 0.09
C SER A 66 -12.71 -30.14 -1.29
N GLN A 67 -12.63 -29.34 -2.34
CA GLN A 67 -12.82 -29.78 -3.73
C GLN A 67 -11.50 -30.22 -4.40
N ALA A 68 -10.36 -30.11 -3.71
CA ALA A 68 -9.09 -30.56 -4.26
C ALA A 68 -9.07 -32.11 -4.31
N ASN A 69 -9.00 -32.63 -5.54
CA ASN A 69 -8.88 -34.05 -5.85
C ASN A 69 -7.43 -34.47 -6.15
N HIS A 70 -6.49 -33.53 -6.08
CA HIS A 70 -5.07 -33.81 -6.30
C HIS A 70 -4.46 -34.60 -5.13
N PRO A 71 -3.40 -35.39 -5.40
CA PRO A 71 -2.65 -36.05 -4.34
C PRO A 71 -2.16 -35.02 -3.32
N VAL A 72 -2.23 -35.40 -2.05
CA VAL A 72 -1.81 -34.58 -0.93
C VAL A 72 -0.31 -34.25 -1.08
N PRO A 73 0.09 -32.96 -1.10
CA PRO A 73 1.49 -32.58 -1.13
C PRO A 73 2.22 -33.07 0.13
N GLU A 74 3.51 -33.36 0.02
CA GLU A 74 4.33 -33.61 1.22
C GLU A 74 4.26 -32.40 2.17
N THR A 75 3.85 -32.64 3.41
CA THR A 75 3.69 -31.59 4.43
C THR A 75 4.36 -32.00 5.74
N LYS A 76 4.81 -30.99 6.48
CA LYS A 76 5.29 -31.14 7.87
C LYS A 76 4.13 -31.15 8.88
N ALA A 77 2.89 -30.97 8.45
CA ALA A 77 1.72 -31.01 9.32
C ALA A 77 1.43 -32.44 9.78
N SER A 78 1.23 -32.61 11.09
CA SER A 78 0.82 -33.88 11.68
C SER A 78 -0.60 -34.28 11.29
N LEU A 79 -1.46 -33.29 11.04
CA LEU A 79 -2.85 -33.47 10.62
C LEU A 79 -3.15 -32.54 9.44
N LEU A 80 -3.70 -33.13 8.39
CA LEU A 80 -4.22 -32.41 7.23
C LEU A 80 -5.73 -32.37 7.33
N PHE A 81 -6.31 -31.19 7.13
CA PHE A 81 -7.74 -31.02 7.00
C PHE A 81 -8.07 -30.27 5.71
N LYS A 82 -9.30 -30.46 5.25
CA LYS A 82 -9.84 -29.75 4.10
C LYS A 82 -10.86 -28.71 4.53
N ILE A 83 -10.89 -27.57 3.85
CA ILE A 83 -11.85 -26.49 4.06
C ILE A 83 -12.41 -26.02 2.72
N GLY A 84 -13.69 -25.68 2.66
CA GLY A 84 -14.29 -25.15 1.43
C GLY A 84 -13.77 -23.77 1.10
N TYR A 85 -12.83 -23.66 0.17
CA TYR A 85 -12.18 -22.38 -0.15
C TYR A 85 -13.16 -21.32 -0.63
N ASN A 86 -14.18 -21.70 -1.41
CA ASN A 86 -15.22 -20.78 -1.87
C ASN A 86 -16.08 -20.22 -0.71
N GLN A 87 -16.44 -21.08 0.25
CA GLN A 87 -17.21 -20.66 1.42
C GLN A 87 -16.37 -19.74 2.31
N LEU A 88 -15.12 -20.13 2.57
CA LEU A 88 -14.16 -19.31 3.32
C LEU A 88 -13.97 -17.94 2.66
N TYR A 89 -13.72 -17.90 1.35
CA TYR A 89 -13.60 -16.67 0.57
C TYR A 89 -14.83 -15.76 0.71
N THR A 90 -16.02 -16.32 0.57
CA THR A 90 -17.28 -15.56 0.67
C THR A 90 -17.42 -14.92 2.06
N ILE A 91 -17.07 -15.64 3.12
CA ILE A 91 -17.09 -15.10 4.49
C ILE A 91 -16.01 -14.04 4.69
N LEU A 92 -14.79 -14.28 4.20
CA LEU A 92 -13.70 -13.30 4.25
C LEU A 92 -14.10 -11.99 3.58
N CYS A 93 -14.76 -12.02 2.41
CA CYS A 93 -15.26 -10.81 1.75
C CYS A 93 -16.29 -10.06 2.60
N LYS A 94 -17.27 -10.79 3.16
CA LYS A 94 -18.34 -10.20 3.99
C LYS A 94 -17.81 -9.57 5.28
N LYS A 95 -16.73 -10.10 5.84
CA LYS A 95 -16.16 -9.71 7.13
C LYS A 95 -14.79 -9.03 7.01
N ALA A 96 -14.35 -8.64 5.81
CA ALA A 96 -13.03 -8.05 5.56
C ALA A 96 -12.80 -6.70 6.26
N SER A 97 -13.86 -6.03 6.73
CA SER A 97 -13.74 -4.83 7.57
C SER A 97 -13.50 -5.14 9.06
N GLY A 98 -13.44 -6.42 9.46
CA GLY A 98 -13.18 -6.83 10.84
C GLY A 98 -11.71 -7.21 11.07
N ASP A 99 -11.15 -6.74 12.19
CA ASP A 99 -9.76 -6.96 12.61
C ASP A 99 -9.35 -8.45 12.61
N ALA A 100 -10.12 -9.31 13.29
CA ALA A 100 -9.81 -10.73 13.42
C ALA A 100 -9.85 -11.48 12.08
N THR A 101 -10.83 -11.14 11.22
CA THR A 101 -10.95 -11.71 9.87
C THR A 101 -9.79 -11.26 8.98
N THR A 102 -9.39 -10.00 9.09
CA THR A 102 -8.24 -9.45 8.35
C THR A 102 -6.95 -10.15 8.77
N LEU A 103 -6.77 -10.42 10.06
CA LEU A 103 -5.62 -11.18 10.56
C LEU A 103 -5.61 -12.63 10.03
N LEU A 104 -6.76 -13.32 10.02
CA LEU A 104 -6.84 -14.65 9.42
C LEU A 104 -6.49 -14.62 7.91
N LEU A 105 -7.00 -13.63 7.19
CA LEU A 105 -6.69 -13.45 5.77
C LEU A 105 -5.19 -13.25 5.54
N TYR A 106 -4.55 -12.39 6.35
CA TYR A 106 -3.10 -12.21 6.34
C TYR A 106 -2.36 -13.55 6.49
N LEU A 107 -2.69 -14.31 7.53
CA LEU A 107 -2.06 -15.59 7.83
C LEU A 107 -2.17 -16.58 6.66
N LEU A 108 -3.37 -16.69 6.07
CA LEU A 108 -3.62 -17.57 4.94
C LEU A 108 -2.87 -17.11 3.68
N LEU A 109 -2.88 -15.81 3.37
CA LEU A 109 -2.16 -15.29 2.20
C LEU A 109 -0.66 -15.42 2.34
N HIS A 110 -0.12 -15.21 3.54
CA HIS A 110 1.32 -15.24 3.77
C HIS A 110 1.85 -16.68 3.84
N ARG A 111 1.12 -17.61 4.48
CA ARG A 111 1.65 -18.93 4.84
C ARG A 111 0.96 -20.13 4.16
N ASN A 112 -0.20 -19.94 3.53
CA ASN A 112 -0.89 -21.01 2.80
C ASN A 112 -0.83 -20.74 1.27
N PRO A 113 0.15 -21.30 0.55
CA PRO A 113 0.36 -21.01 -0.88
C PRO A 113 -0.80 -21.49 -1.77
N THR A 114 -1.47 -22.59 -1.41
CA THR A 114 -2.61 -23.11 -2.15
C THR A 114 -3.81 -22.17 -2.04
N PHE A 115 -4.08 -21.62 -0.86
CA PHE A 115 -5.11 -20.61 -0.67
C PHE A 115 -4.75 -19.29 -1.36
N LYS A 116 -3.51 -18.82 -1.27
CA LYS A 116 -3.03 -17.63 -2.00
C LYS A 116 -3.28 -17.78 -3.51
N THR A 117 -2.94 -18.93 -4.07
CA THR A 117 -3.12 -19.23 -5.50
C THR A 117 -4.60 -19.27 -5.88
N TYR A 118 -5.42 -19.94 -5.07
CA TYR A 118 -6.87 -19.95 -5.24
C TYR A 118 -7.45 -18.53 -5.26
N LEU A 119 -7.08 -17.70 -4.28
CA LEU A 119 -7.58 -16.34 -4.14
C LEU A 119 -7.16 -15.45 -5.33
N LEU A 120 -5.90 -15.52 -5.77
CA LEU A 120 -5.40 -14.76 -6.93
C LEU A 120 -6.04 -15.19 -8.27
N SER A 121 -6.60 -16.40 -8.34
CA SER A 121 -7.30 -16.89 -9.54
C SER A 121 -8.75 -16.40 -9.67
N ARG A 122 -9.27 -15.67 -8.68
CA ARG A 122 -10.66 -15.23 -8.65
C ARG A 122 -10.92 -13.98 -9.49
N ALA A 123 -12.04 -14.00 -10.21
CA ALA A 123 -12.48 -12.87 -11.05
C ALA A 123 -13.21 -11.77 -10.27
N ASP A 124 -13.80 -12.10 -9.13
CA ASP A 124 -14.61 -11.22 -8.27
C ASP A 124 -13.86 -10.76 -7.02
N LEU A 125 -12.53 -10.61 -7.14
CA LEU A 125 -11.65 -10.22 -6.04
C LEU A 125 -11.95 -8.82 -5.50
N ASP A 126 -12.64 -7.99 -6.29
CA ASP A 126 -13.14 -6.68 -5.90
C ASP A 126 -14.01 -6.71 -4.63
N HIS A 127 -14.75 -7.80 -4.40
CA HIS A 127 -15.54 -8.01 -3.18
C HIS A 127 -14.68 -8.08 -1.92
N LEU A 128 -13.41 -8.48 -2.05
CA LEU A 128 -12.44 -8.50 -0.97
C LEU A 128 -11.66 -7.19 -0.87
N ILE A 129 -11.22 -6.64 -2.01
CA ILE A 129 -10.37 -5.45 -2.03
C ILE A 129 -11.14 -4.21 -1.59
N ILE A 130 -12.40 -4.02 -2.00
CA ILE A 130 -13.17 -2.81 -1.67
C ILE A 130 -13.32 -2.61 -0.15
N PRO A 131 -13.71 -3.62 0.66
CA PRO A 131 -13.72 -3.49 2.11
C PRO A 131 -12.34 -3.13 2.72
N ILE A 132 -11.25 -3.72 2.23
CA ILE A 132 -9.89 -3.41 2.69
C ILE A 132 -9.54 -1.95 2.38
N LEU A 133 -9.90 -1.46 1.18
CA LEU A 133 -9.72 -0.06 0.80
C LEU A 133 -10.53 0.89 1.68
N LYS A 134 -11.75 0.51 2.09
CA LYS A 134 -12.56 1.29 3.03
C LYS A 134 -11.88 1.38 4.41
N THR A 135 -11.33 0.28 4.91
CA THR A 135 -10.56 0.27 6.17
C THR A 135 -9.42 1.28 6.13
N LEU A 136 -8.64 1.27 5.04
CA LEU A 136 -7.51 2.20 4.84
C LEU A 136 -7.96 3.64 4.63
N TYR A 137 -9.06 3.86 3.93
CA TYR A 137 -9.65 5.19 3.74
C TYR A 137 -10.04 5.83 5.07
N ASN A 138 -10.59 5.01 5.97
CA ASN A 138 -10.99 5.36 7.33
C ASN A 138 -9.85 5.18 8.35
N ALA A 139 -8.58 5.11 7.90
CA ALA A 139 -7.42 5.00 8.78
C ALA A 139 -7.42 5.93 10.01
N PRO A 140 -7.85 7.21 9.93
CA PRO A 140 -7.89 8.07 11.12
C PRO A 140 -8.79 7.57 12.26
N SER A 141 -9.80 6.75 11.95
CA SER A 141 -10.75 6.18 12.91
C SER A 141 -10.54 4.67 13.14
N SER A 142 -9.56 4.05 12.48
CA SER A 142 -9.30 2.61 12.54
C SER A 142 -8.15 2.29 13.52
N ASN A 143 -8.15 1.07 14.06
CA ASN A 143 -7.04 0.54 14.85
C ASN A 143 -5.76 0.47 13.98
N SER A 144 -4.62 0.92 14.52
CA SER A 144 -3.32 0.88 13.82
C SER A 144 -2.98 -0.52 13.32
N HIS A 145 -3.22 -1.55 14.14
CA HIS A 145 -3.00 -2.95 13.75
C HIS A 145 -3.80 -3.33 12.51
N HIS A 146 -5.07 -2.94 12.44
CA HIS A 146 -5.95 -3.25 11.31
C HIS A 146 -5.51 -2.53 10.03
N ILE A 147 -5.00 -1.29 10.15
CA ILE A 147 -4.41 -0.55 9.03
C ILE A 147 -3.17 -1.28 8.50
N TYR A 148 -2.25 -1.71 9.37
CA TYR A 148 -1.07 -2.47 8.95
C TYR A 148 -1.44 -3.77 8.26
N MET A 149 -2.33 -4.58 8.84
CA MET A 149 -2.75 -5.84 8.21
C MET A 149 -3.35 -5.60 6.82
N SER A 150 -4.21 -4.57 6.69
CA SER A 150 -4.82 -4.20 5.42
C SER A 150 -3.76 -3.79 4.38
N LEU A 151 -2.73 -3.03 4.76
CA LEU A 151 -1.63 -2.66 3.87
C LEU A 151 -0.75 -3.86 3.50
N ILE A 152 -0.43 -4.74 4.46
CA ILE A 152 0.35 -5.95 4.22
C ILE A 152 -0.38 -6.86 3.23
N ILE A 153 -1.70 -7.03 3.38
CA ILE A 153 -2.51 -7.80 2.42
C ILE A 153 -2.42 -7.18 1.03
N LEU A 154 -2.57 -5.86 0.88
CA LEU A 154 -2.42 -5.21 -0.42
C LEU A 154 -1.01 -5.39 -1.00
N LEU A 155 0.03 -5.33 -0.16
CA LEU A 155 1.40 -5.58 -0.58
C LEU A 155 1.58 -7.02 -1.09
N ILE A 156 1.14 -8.02 -0.32
CA ILE A 156 1.22 -9.45 -0.71
C ILE A 156 0.48 -9.72 -2.02
N LEU A 157 -0.70 -9.09 -2.22
CA LEU A 157 -1.46 -9.23 -3.45
C LEU A 157 -0.77 -8.54 -4.64
N SER A 158 -0.18 -7.36 -4.41
CA SER A 158 0.55 -6.61 -5.44
C SER A 158 1.80 -7.34 -5.95
N GLU A 159 2.31 -8.34 -5.25
CA GLU A 159 3.42 -9.17 -5.74
C GLU A 159 3.04 -9.94 -7.02
N ASP A 160 1.75 -10.19 -7.25
CA ASP A 160 1.25 -10.95 -8.39
C ASP A 160 0.98 -10.06 -9.62
N TYR A 161 1.56 -10.45 -10.75
CA TYR A 161 1.41 -9.72 -12.01
C TYR A 161 -0.04 -9.71 -12.53
N SER A 162 -0.74 -10.84 -12.41
CA SER A 162 -2.10 -10.99 -12.94
C SER A 162 -3.08 -10.14 -12.14
N PHE A 163 -2.92 -10.11 -10.82
CA PHE A 163 -3.64 -9.18 -9.94
C PHE A 163 -3.43 -7.73 -10.36
N ASN A 164 -2.18 -7.30 -10.52
CA ASN A 164 -1.84 -5.91 -10.88
C ASN A 164 -2.48 -5.49 -12.21
N LYS A 165 -2.61 -6.41 -13.17
CA LYS A 165 -3.31 -6.15 -14.44
C LYS A 165 -4.83 -6.12 -14.26
N MET A 166 -5.38 -7.15 -13.61
CA MET A 166 -6.83 -7.36 -13.47
C MET A 166 -7.52 -6.21 -12.73
N VAL A 167 -6.90 -5.63 -11.70
CA VAL A 167 -7.51 -4.52 -10.95
C VAL A 167 -7.77 -3.27 -11.82
N HIS A 168 -7.02 -3.07 -12.91
CA HIS A 168 -7.27 -1.95 -13.83
C HIS A 168 -8.41 -2.23 -14.84
N GLU A 169 -8.77 -3.50 -15.03
CA GLU A 169 -9.85 -3.95 -15.91
C GLU A 169 -11.21 -3.95 -15.19
N VAL A 170 -11.23 -4.20 -13.88
CA VAL A 170 -12.45 -4.14 -13.06
C VAL A 170 -12.91 -2.68 -12.89
N LYS A 171 -14.07 -2.33 -13.45
CA LYS A 171 -14.69 -1.00 -13.31
C LYS A 171 -15.70 -0.99 -12.16
N ILE A 172 -15.55 -0.02 -11.26
CA ILE A 172 -16.42 0.24 -10.13
C ILE A 172 -17.23 1.49 -10.44
N LYS A 173 -18.54 1.42 -10.21
CA LYS A 173 -19.46 2.53 -10.39
C LYS A 173 -19.92 3.09 -9.05
N ASN A 174 -20.12 4.40 -8.99
CA ASN A 174 -20.72 5.12 -7.86
C ASN A 174 -20.06 4.80 -6.51
N VAL A 175 -18.79 5.15 -6.35
CA VAL A 175 -18.08 4.99 -5.06
C VAL A 175 -18.59 6.05 -4.08
N THR A 176 -19.54 5.69 -3.22
CA THR A 176 -20.23 6.63 -2.33
C THR A 176 -19.44 7.04 -1.08
N TRP A 177 -18.47 6.22 -0.66
CA TRP A 177 -17.70 6.43 0.57
C TRP A 177 -16.44 7.28 0.36
N TYR A 178 -16.03 7.51 -0.89
CA TYR A 178 -14.90 8.38 -1.20
C TYR A 178 -15.39 9.83 -1.32
N THR A 179 -15.00 10.69 -0.38
CA THR A 179 -15.63 12.01 -0.19
C THR A 179 -14.90 13.16 -0.90
N GLU A 180 -13.61 13.02 -1.24
CA GLU A 180 -12.83 14.12 -1.82
C GLU A 180 -13.24 14.48 -3.26
N ARG A 181 -13.88 13.55 -3.96
CA ARG A 181 -14.44 13.76 -5.31
C ARG A 181 -15.51 12.72 -5.60
N ALA A 182 -16.60 13.13 -6.26
CA ALA A 182 -17.56 12.17 -6.79
C ALA A 182 -16.91 11.27 -7.86
N LEU A 183 -16.85 9.96 -7.60
CA LEU A 183 -16.31 8.95 -8.49
C LEU A 183 -17.45 8.15 -9.13
N VAL A 184 -17.94 8.62 -10.28
CA VAL A 184 -19.04 7.98 -11.02
C VAL A 184 -18.58 6.63 -11.58
N GLU A 185 -17.40 6.58 -12.20
CA GLU A 185 -16.78 5.35 -12.69
C GLU A 185 -15.26 5.44 -12.56
N ILE A 186 -14.65 4.40 -11.98
CA ILE A 186 -13.21 4.28 -11.81
C ILE A 186 -12.81 2.80 -11.84
N SER A 187 -11.59 2.46 -12.26
CA SER A 187 -11.11 1.09 -12.07
C SER A 187 -10.79 0.81 -10.60
N LEU A 188 -10.86 -0.46 -10.19
CA LEU A 188 -10.44 -0.89 -8.85
C LEU A 188 -8.99 -0.49 -8.57
N GLY A 189 -8.10 -0.64 -9.55
CA GLY A 189 -6.71 -0.20 -9.46
C GLY A 189 -6.58 1.32 -9.31
N GLY A 190 -7.41 2.10 -10.00
CA GLY A 190 -7.48 3.55 -9.81
C GLY A 190 -7.91 3.94 -8.40
N LEU A 191 -8.93 3.26 -7.85
CA LEU A 191 -9.40 3.49 -6.48
C LEU A 191 -8.35 3.08 -5.44
N LEU A 192 -7.66 1.96 -5.65
CA LEU A 192 -6.54 1.52 -4.81
C LEU A 192 -5.44 2.58 -4.77
N ILE A 193 -5.03 3.11 -5.93
CA ILE A 193 -4.03 4.19 -6.01
C ILE A 193 -4.48 5.42 -5.21
N LEU A 194 -5.73 5.86 -5.34
CA LEU A 194 -6.25 7.01 -4.59
C LEU A 194 -6.19 6.80 -3.08
N VAL A 195 -6.63 5.63 -2.62
CA VAL A 195 -6.62 5.29 -1.19
C VAL A 195 -5.19 5.20 -0.67
N VAL A 196 -4.29 4.52 -1.36
CA VAL A 196 -2.88 4.42 -0.93
C VAL A 196 -2.19 5.78 -0.92
N ILE A 197 -2.43 6.66 -1.91
CA ILE A 197 -1.92 8.03 -1.90
C ILE A 197 -2.45 8.80 -0.68
N ARG A 198 -3.74 8.68 -0.37
CA ARG A 198 -4.34 9.31 0.83
C ARG A 198 -3.69 8.79 2.10
N THR A 199 -3.44 7.48 2.20
CA THR A 199 -2.75 6.85 3.34
C THR A 199 -1.31 7.37 3.48
N ILE A 200 -0.56 7.50 2.38
CA ILE A 200 0.77 8.14 2.39
C ILE A 200 0.67 9.58 2.89
N GLN A 201 -0.27 10.37 2.38
CA GLN A 201 -0.40 11.78 2.77
C GLN A 201 -0.80 11.95 4.24
N TYR A 202 -1.73 11.14 4.72
CA TYR A 202 -2.12 11.12 6.13
C TYR A 202 -0.92 10.81 7.02
N ASN A 203 -0.16 9.77 6.67
CA ASN A 203 1.02 9.37 7.42
C ASN A 203 2.10 10.48 7.42
N MET A 204 2.34 11.13 6.28
CA MET A 204 3.32 12.23 6.18
C MET A 204 2.97 13.43 7.07
N LEU A 205 1.68 13.72 7.23
CA LEU A 205 1.19 14.89 7.96
C LEU A 205 1.00 14.64 9.46
N LYS A 206 0.67 13.40 9.85
CA LYS A 206 0.23 13.09 11.22
C LYS A 206 1.11 12.08 11.94
N MET A 207 1.39 10.94 11.32
CA MET A 207 1.95 9.76 12.01
C MET A 207 3.47 9.66 11.90
N ARG A 208 4.06 10.06 10.76
CA ARG A 208 5.50 9.96 10.44
C ARG A 208 6.06 8.54 10.58
N ASP A 209 5.25 7.55 10.24
CA ASP A 209 5.59 6.13 10.33
C ASP A 209 6.33 5.66 9.06
N LYS A 210 7.59 5.26 9.22
CA LYS A 210 8.42 4.78 8.10
C LYS A 210 7.88 3.48 7.48
N TYR A 211 7.38 2.55 8.29
CA TYR A 211 6.91 1.25 7.86
C TYR A 211 5.66 1.38 6.97
N LEU A 212 4.69 2.16 7.43
CA LEU A 212 3.47 2.44 6.68
C LEU A 212 3.77 3.10 5.33
N HIS A 213 4.69 4.08 5.31
CA HIS A 213 5.15 4.70 4.07
C HIS A 213 5.78 3.70 3.10
N THR A 214 6.68 2.86 3.60
CA THR A 214 7.44 1.92 2.79
C THR A 214 6.51 0.87 2.17
N ASN A 215 5.58 0.30 2.93
CA ASN A 215 4.62 -0.68 2.42
C ASN A 215 3.65 -0.09 1.39
N CYS A 216 3.19 1.15 1.60
CA CYS A 216 2.35 1.84 0.61
C CYS A 216 3.09 2.06 -0.73
N LEU A 217 4.34 2.53 -0.67
CA LEU A 217 5.14 2.77 -1.86
C LEU A 217 5.52 1.47 -2.56
N ALA A 218 5.85 0.42 -1.80
CA ALA A 218 6.14 -0.90 -2.33
C ALA A 218 4.94 -1.49 -3.11
N ALA A 219 3.72 -1.35 -2.56
CA ALA A 219 2.51 -1.79 -3.23
C ALA A 219 2.26 -1.02 -4.54
N LEU A 220 2.39 0.32 -4.52
CA LEU A 220 2.28 1.13 -5.75
C LEU A 220 3.38 0.80 -6.77
N ALA A 221 4.61 0.58 -6.31
CA ALA A 221 5.75 0.24 -7.13
C ALA A 221 5.57 -1.10 -7.85
N ASN A 222 5.10 -2.12 -7.14
CA ASN A 222 4.73 -3.40 -7.74
C ASN A 222 3.68 -3.26 -8.86
N MET A 223 2.64 -2.46 -8.62
CA MET A 223 1.56 -2.25 -9.57
C MET A 223 1.93 -1.34 -10.75
N SER A 224 2.93 -0.47 -10.58
CA SER A 224 3.23 0.66 -11.48
C SER A 224 3.40 0.28 -12.95
N SER A 225 3.97 -0.90 -13.24
CA SER A 225 4.16 -1.40 -14.61
C SER A 225 2.86 -1.81 -15.31
N GLN A 226 1.76 -1.95 -14.56
CA GLN A 226 0.42 -2.31 -15.04
C GLN A 226 -0.60 -1.19 -14.88
N PHE A 227 -0.19 0.00 -14.41
CA PHE A 227 -1.06 1.17 -14.38
C PHE A 227 -1.59 1.44 -15.79
N ARG A 228 -2.90 1.32 -15.97
CA ARG A 228 -3.55 1.40 -17.28
C ARG A 228 -4.85 2.18 -17.16
N GLU A 229 -5.16 2.98 -18.18
CA GLU A 229 -6.41 3.75 -18.25
C GLU A 229 -6.66 4.55 -16.97
N LEU A 230 -5.60 5.17 -16.43
CA LEU A 230 -5.72 5.94 -15.21
C LEU A 230 -6.76 7.06 -15.39
N HIS A 231 -7.71 7.12 -14.46
CA HIS A 231 -8.72 8.17 -14.42
C HIS A 231 -8.03 9.54 -14.26
N PRO A 232 -8.52 10.63 -14.87
CA PRO A 232 -7.87 11.95 -14.80
C PRO A 232 -7.55 12.41 -13.37
N TYR A 233 -8.46 12.13 -12.43
CA TYR A 233 -8.24 12.42 -11.02
C TYR A 233 -7.10 11.61 -10.40
N VAL A 234 -6.94 10.34 -10.78
CA VAL A 234 -5.84 9.48 -10.28
C VAL A 234 -4.50 10.03 -10.76
N SER A 235 -4.41 10.38 -12.05
CA SER A 235 -3.22 11.03 -12.63
C SER A 235 -2.89 12.32 -11.89
N GLN A 236 -3.89 13.17 -11.62
CA GLN A 236 -3.72 14.40 -10.84
C GLN A 236 -3.21 14.12 -9.42
N ARG A 237 -3.77 13.14 -8.71
CA ARG A 237 -3.33 12.79 -7.34
C ARG A 237 -1.91 12.23 -7.30
N LEU A 238 -1.49 11.45 -8.30
CA LEU A 238 -0.12 10.96 -8.43
C LEU A 238 0.88 12.13 -8.58
N ILE A 239 0.61 13.07 -9.48
CA ILE A 239 1.49 14.24 -9.67
C ILE A 239 1.45 15.17 -8.47
N SER A 240 0.29 15.34 -7.82
CA SER A 240 0.16 16.13 -6.59
C SER A 240 0.92 15.53 -5.39
N LEU A 241 1.03 14.20 -5.32
CA LEU A 241 1.89 13.54 -4.32
C LEU A 241 3.35 13.92 -4.55
N PHE A 242 3.85 13.80 -5.79
CA PHE A 242 5.19 14.25 -6.16
C PHE A 242 5.41 15.73 -5.81
N GLU A 243 4.48 16.61 -6.19
CA GLU A 243 4.57 18.04 -5.89
C GLU A 243 4.70 18.31 -4.39
N THR A 244 3.91 17.62 -3.56
CA THR A 244 3.93 17.78 -2.11
C THR A 244 5.28 17.36 -1.51
N LEU A 245 5.82 16.23 -1.99
CA LEU A 245 7.13 15.72 -1.59
C LEU A 245 8.26 16.66 -2.05
N ALA A 246 8.21 17.11 -3.30
CA ALA A 246 9.15 18.06 -3.87
C ALA A 246 9.19 19.37 -3.08
N LYS A 247 8.02 19.94 -2.73
CA LYS A 247 7.95 21.14 -1.88
C LYS A 247 8.53 20.92 -0.49
N ARG A 248 8.39 19.72 0.08
CA ARG A 248 9.01 19.37 1.37
C ARG A 248 10.53 19.23 1.22
N TYR A 249 11.00 18.55 0.19
CA TYR A 249 12.42 18.40 -0.14
C TYR A 249 13.12 19.76 -0.27
N HIS A 250 12.62 20.65 -1.13
CA HIS A 250 13.24 21.97 -1.33
C HIS A 250 13.29 22.80 -0.04
N ARG A 251 12.27 22.69 0.82
CA ARG A 251 12.28 23.36 2.14
C ARG A 251 13.37 22.81 3.06
N LEU A 252 13.57 21.49 3.08
CA LEU A 252 14.63 20.86 3.88
C LEU A 252 16.03 21.21 3.36
N VAL A 253 16.23 21.19 2.03
CA VAL A 253 17.49 21.62 1.41
C VAL A 253 17.81 23.08 1.73
N LEU A 254 16.82 23.97 1.68
CA LEU A 254 17.03 25.38 2.02
C LEU A 254 17.45 25.54 3.49
N ARG A 255 16.77 24.86 4.42
CA ARG A 255 17.13 24.87 5.85
C ARG A 255 18.55 24.37 6.09
N MET A 256 18.92 23.25 5.46
CA MET A 256 20.26 22.68 5.58
C MET A 256 21.34 23.65 5.10
N LYS A 257 21.10 24.40 4.02
CA LYS A 257 22.03 25.43 3.53
C LYS A 257 22.14 26.61 4.51
N THR A 258 21.02 27.06 5.09
CA THR A 258 21.01 28.13 6.08
C THR A 258 21.78 27.75 7.36
N GLU A 259 21.57 26.53 7.87
CA GLU A 259 22.27 26.04 9.06
C GLU A 259 23.79 25.87 8.83
N LYS A 260 24.19 25.38 7.62
CA LYS A 260 25.61 25.29 7.25
C LYS A 260 26.28 26.65 7.13
N ASN A 261 25.58 27.67 6.64
CA ASN A 261 26.11 29.03 6.53
C ASN A 261 26.25 29.70 7.91
N GLN A 262 25.34 29.45 8.85
CA GLN A 262 25.42 29.99 10.22
C GLN A 262 26.55 29.34 11.04
N LYS A 263 26.81 28.04 10.86
CA LYS A 263 27.92 27.32 11.51
C LYS A 263 29.31 27.66 10.94
N GLY A 264 29.38 28.32 9.77
CA GLY A 264 30.63 28.77 9.16
C GLY A 264 31.27 30.00 9.82
N GLU A 265 30.53 30.72 10.69
CA GLU A 265 31.00 31.93 11.37
C GLU A 265 31.37 31.72 12.85
N GLU A 266 30.93 30.64 13.51
CA GLU A 266 31.30 30.30 14.89
C GLU A 266 32.03 28.94 14.97
N VAL A 267 33.35 28.99 15.20
CA VAL A 267 34.16 27.82 15.55
C VAL A 267 33.79 27.39 16.98
N ALA A 268 32.85 26.47 17.13
CA ALA A 268 32.63 25.78 18.39
C ALA A 268 32.21 24.32 18.20
N VAL A 269 33.10 23.44 18.69
CA VAL A 269 32.90 22.00 18.88
C VAL A 269 31.74 21.80 19.86
N THR A 270 30.54 21.62 19.35
CA THR A 270 29.47 20.90 20.04
C THR A 270 28.92 19.88 19.05
N VAL A 271 28.86 18.61 19.47
CA VAL A 271 28.26 17.53 18.69
C VAL A 271 26.76 17.79 18.70
N ASP A 272 26.31 18.55 17.71
CA ASP A 272 24.94 19.03 17.61
C ASP A 272 24.06 17.89 17.10
N GLN A 273 23.33 17.25 18.03
CA GLN A 273 22.40 16.16 17.74
C GLN A 273 21.33 16.58 16.70
N ASN A 274 21.01 17.87 16.61
CA ASN A 274 20.03 18.41 15.67
C ASN A 274 20.50 18.41 14.19
N GLY A 275 21.82 18.44 13.94
CA GLY A 275 22.35 18.40 12.57
C GLY A 275 22.18 17.03 11.91
N GLY A 276 22.26 15.97 12.70
CA GLY A 276 22.03 14.60 12.25
C GLY A 276 20.57 14.33 11.90
N ASP A 277 19.64 14.87 12.69
CA ASP A 277 18.20 14.70 12.47
C ASP A 277 17.73 15.33 11.14
N LEU A 278 18.25 16.52 10.77
CA LEU A 278 17.90 17.16 9.51
C LEU A 278 18.44 16.41 8.29
N GLU A 279 19.66 15.87 8.39
CA GLU A 279 20.27 15.08 7.32
C GLU A 279 19.54 13.75 7.12
N GLN A 280 19.12 13.10 8.20
CA GLN A 280 18.29 11.90 8.13
C GLN A 280 16.90 12.20 7.54
N ASP A 281 16.26 13.29 7.95
CA ASP A 281 14.98 13.74 7.37
C ASP A 281 15.10 14.03 5.88
N LEU A 282 16.23 14.60 5.45
CA LEU A 282 16.55 14.86 4.05
C LEU A 282 16.72 13.55 3.27
N GLN A 283 17.48 12.58 3.81
CA GLN A 283 17.67 11.29 3.17
C GLN A 283 16.35 10.54 3.00
N VAL A 284 15.49 10.53 4.03
CA VAL A 284 14.18 9.86 3.97
C VAL A 284 13.30 10.49 2.90
N ILE A 285 13.23 11.83 2.81
CA ILE A 285 12.44 12.49 1.77
C ILE A 285 13.01 12.22 0.37
N GLU A 286 14.34 12.12 0.23
CA GLU A 286 14.99 11.79 -1.04
C GLU A 286 14.63 10.37 -1.51
N GLU A 287 14.69 9.39 -0.59
CA GLU A 287 14.30 8.00 -0.88
C GLU A 287 12.84 7.90 -1.31
N VAL A 288 11.93 8.56 -0.58
CA VAL A 288 10.50 8.58 -0.90
C VAL A 288 10.24 9.28 -2.24
N LEU A 289 10.85 10.44 -2.47
CA LEU A 289 10.70 11.20 -3.71
C LEU A 289 11.23 10.40 -4.91
N ARG A 290 12.37 9.74 -4.75
CA ARG A 290 12.93 8.85 -5.78
C ARG A 290 12.00 7.69 -6.07
N MET A 291 11.43 7.04 -5.06
CA MET A 291 10.48 5.95 -5.25
C MET A 291 9.23 6.37 -6.04
N VAL A 292 8.70 7.57 -5.77
CA VAL A 292 7.58 8.13 -6.56
C VAL A 292 7.97 8.38 -8.01
N LEU A 293 9.18 8.88 -8.26
CA LEU A 293 9.72 9.06 -9.61
C LEU A 293 9.98 7.71 -10.31
N GLU A 294 10.41 6.67 -9.58
CA GLU A 294 10.57 5.30 -10.08
C GLU A 294 9.21 4.71 -10.49
N ILE A 295 8.16 4.90 -9.66
CA ILE A 295 6.78 4.51 -9.96
C ILE A 295 6.28 5.17 -11.25
N LEU A 296 6.47 6.48 -11.40
CA LEU A 296 6.10 7.22 -12.61
C LEU A 296 6.86 6.70 -13.83
N ASN A 297 8.18 6.50 -13.71
CA ASN A 297 9.00 5.96 -14.79
C ASN A 297 8.58 4.56 -15.22
N SER A 298 8.26 3.68 -14.27
CA SER A 298 7.78 2.32 -14.56
C SER A 298 6.46 2.35 -15.35
N CYS A 299 5.49 3.18 -14.92
CA CYS A 299 4.24 3.38 -15.65
C CYS A 299 4.48 3.96 -17.06
N LEU A 300 5.34 4.98 -17.19
CA LEU A 300 5.62 5.63 -18.46
C LEU A 300 6.45 4.75 -19.41
N SER A 301 7.29 3.87 -18.89
CA SER A 301 8.07 2.96 -19.74
C SER A 301 7.21 1.82 -20.26
N MET A 302 6.30 1.29 -19.42
CA MET A 302 5.54 0.08 -19.72
C MET A 302 4.15 0.35 -20.31
N GLN A 303 3.50 1.45 -19.91
CA GLN A 303 2.07 1.71 -20.15
C GLN A 303 1.75 3.11 -20.67
N LEU A 304 2.73 3.86 -21.20
CA LEU A 304 2.52 5.23 -21.69
C LEU A 304 1.38 5.33 -22.72
N SER A 305 1.32 4.40 -23.68
CA SER A 305 0.24 4.36 -24.69
C SER A 305 -1.16 4.19 -24.11
N ASN A 306 -1.26 3.62 -22.90
CA ASN A 306 -2.53 3.36 -22.24
C ASN A 306 -2.90 4.41 -21.19
N ASN A 307 -2.09 5.47 -21.02
CA ASN A 307 -2.29 6.49 -19.99
C ASN A 307 -2.25 7.92 -20.53
N PRO A 308 -3.13 8.29 -21.49
CA PRO A 308 -3.18 9.64 -22.03
C PRO A 308 -3.44 10.71 -20.96
N ASN A 309 -4.24 10.40 -19.94
CA ASN A 309 -4.52 11.32 -18.82
C ASN A 309 -3.28 11.62 -17.97
N LEU A 310 -2.38 10.63 -17.80
CA LEU A 310 -1.13 10.84 -17.08
C LEU A 310 -0.20 11.75 -17.87
N ILE A 311 -0.07 11.52 -19.18
CA ILE A 311 0.71 12.37 -20.07
C ILE A 311 0.17 13.80 -20.07
N TYR A 312 -1.15 13.97 -20.20
CA TYR A 312 -1.80 15.27 -20.10
C TYR A 312 -1.46 15.99 -18.79
N THR A 313 -1.56 15.27 -17.67
CA THR A 313 -1.26 15.82 -16.34
C THR A 313 0.22 16.20 -16.19
N LEU A 314 1.14 15.40 -16.75
CA LEU A 314 2.57 15.71 -16.78
C LEU A 314 2.87 16.99 -17.57
N LEU A 315 2.25 17.15 -18.75
CA LEU A 315 2.43 18.33 -19.59
C LEU A 315 1.91 19.60 -18.91
N TYR A 316 0.72 19.50 -18.29
CA TYR A 316 0.14 20.61 -17.53
C TYR A 316 1.04 21.04 -16.36
N ASN A 317 1.72 20.08 -15.71
CA ASN A 317 2.57 20.31 -14.55
C ASN A 317 4.08 20.22 -14.85
N LYS A 318 4.51 20.43 -16.10
CA LYS A 318 5.91 20.22 -16.52
C LYS A 318 6.95 21.01 -15.70
N HIS A 319 6.57 22.21 -15.25
CA HIS A 319 7.39 23.09 -14.42
C HIS A 319 7.84 22.44 -13.11
N LEU A 320 7.09 21.46 -12.58
CA LEU A 320 7.48 20.73 -11.37
C LEU A 320 8.75 19.89 -11.57
N PHE A 321 8.95 19.35 -12.78
CA PHE A 321 10.09 18.49 -13.11
C PHE A 321 11.31 19.31 -13.55
N GLU A 322 11.09 20.48 -14.16
CA GLU A 322 12.16 21.40 -14.55
C GLU A 322 13.03 21.82 -13.36
N GLN A 323 12.43 21.94 -12.16
CA GLN A 323 13.14 22.26 -10.91
C GLN A 323 14.21 21.23 -10.51
N PHE A 324 14.10 20.00 -11.00
CA PHE A 324 15.03 18.91 -10.68
C PHE A 324 16.06 18.64 -11.78
N LYS A 325 16.04 19.41 -12.89
CA LYS A 325 16.90 19.16 -14.05
C LYS A 325 18.38 19.21 -13.72
N ASP A 326 18.80 20.13 -12.85
CA ASP A 326 20.20 20.28 -12.43
C ASP A 326 20.48 19.60 -11.07
N ASN A 327 19.53 18.82 -10.55
CA ASN A 327 19.69 18.12 -9.28
C ASN A 327 20.43 16.80 -9.50
N VAL A 328 21.66 16.71 -8.97
CA VAL A 328 22.54 15.53 -9.10
C VAL A 328 21.89 14.24 -8.56
N VAL A 329 21.02 14.33 -7.55
CA VAL A 329 20.37 13.18 -6.91
C VAL A 329 19.28 12.57 -7.79
N PHE A 330 18.58 13.38 -8.59
CA PHE A 330 17.41 12.96 -9.37
C PHE A 330 17.58 13.08 -10.89
N HIS A 331 18.71 13.58 -11.37
CA HIS A 331 18.93 13.83 -12.80
C HIS A 331 18.71 12.57 -13.65
N ASP A 332 19.21 11.41 -13.19
CA ASP A 332 19.06 10.11 -13.88
C ASP A 332 17.59 9.76 -14.12
N ILE A 333 16.75 9.94 -13.10
CA ILE A 333 15.36 9.49 -13.10
C ILE A 333 14.40 10.51 -13.72
N ILE A 334 14.73 11.81 -13.63
CA ILE A 334 13.98 12.89 -14.28
C ILE A 334 14.19 12.89 -15.78
N HIS A 335 15.36 12.44 -16.27
CA HIS A 335 15.73 12.45 -17.68
C HIS A 335 14.66 11.83 -18.59
N ASN A 336 14.17 10.64 -18.25
CA ASN A 336 13.13 9.96 -19.01
C ASN A 336 11.81 10.75 -19.08
N ILE A 337 11.41 11.38 -17.97
CA ILE A 337 10.20 12.20 -17.89
C ILE A 337 10.36 13.44 -18.78
N ASP A 338 11.54 14.07 -18.78
CA ASP A 338 11.85 15.21 -19.63
C ASP A 338 11.80 14.86 -21.14
N ILE A 339 12.32 13.70 -21.55
CA ILE A 339 12.20 13.23 -22.94
C ILE A 339 10.73 13.12 -23.35
N ILE A 340 9.88 12.53 -22.50
CA ILE A 340 8.44 12.38 -22.75
C ILE A 340 7.77 13.74 -22.84
N ILE A 341 8.01 14.63 -21.87
CA ILE A 341 7.44 15.99 -21.86
C ILE A 341 7.84 16.75 -23.12
N LYS A 342 9.11 16.69 -23.53
CA LYS A 342 9.61 17.37 -24.75
C LYS A 342 8.93 16.85 -26.01
N TYR A 343 8.83 15.53 -26.18
CA TYR A 343 8.18 14.92 -27.34
C TYR A 343 6.72 15.36 -27.48
N PHE A 344 5.94 15.22 -26.41
CA PHE A 344 4.53 15.60 -26.48
C PHE A 344 4.31 17.11 -26.53
N SER A 345 5.20 17.91 -25.92
CA SER A 345 5.16 19.38 -26.06
C SER A 345 5.40 19.80 -27.51
N GLN A 346 6.34 19.16 -28.21
CA GLN A 346 6.60 19.43 -29.62
C GLN A 346 5.39 19.06 -30.49
N LEU A 347 4.81 17.86 -30.29
CA LEU A 347 3.61 17.45 -31.03
C LEU A 347 2.45 18.43 -30.86
N LEU A 348 2.23 18.93 -29.63
CA LEU A 348 1.18 19.92 -29.37
C LEU A 348 1.49 21.28 -30.00
N ALA A 349 2.75 21.73 -29.98
CA ALA A 349 3.17 22.98 -30.60
C ALA A 349 2.99 22.95 -32.13
N GLU A 350 3.33 21.84 -32.78
CA GLU A 350 3.10 21.64 -34.22
C GLU A 350 1.60 21.64 -34.53
N LYS A 351 0.77 21.03 -33.67
CA LYS A 351 -0.68 21.00 -33.87
C LYS A 351 -1.33 22.37 -33.68
N SER A 352 -0.89 23.13 -32.68
CA SER A 352 -1.42 24.48 -32.38
C SER A 352 -1.07 25.52 -33.43
N GLN A 353 -0.03 25.29 -34.24
CA GLN A 353 0.27 26.13 -35.40
C GLN A 353 -0.75 25.96 -36.54
N GLN A 354 -1.45 24.82 -36.57
CA GLN A 354 -2.40 24.50 -37.65
C GLN A 354 -3.84 24.87 -37.30
N HIS A 355 -4.25 24.67 -36.04
CA HIS A 355 -5.64 24.81 -35.58
C HIS A 355 -5.70 25.26 -34.11
N GLU A 356 -6.81 25.88 -33.69
CA GLU A 356 -7.11 26.05 -32.26
C GLU A 356 -7.20 24.69 -31.57
N VAL A 357 -6.62 24.58 -30.36
CA VAL A 357 -6.51 23.32 -29.63
C VAL A 357 -7.25 23.45 -28.30
N ASP A 358 -8.41 22.82 -28.21
CA ASP A 358 -9.14 22.66 -26.95
C ASP A 358 -8.65 21.44 -26.16
N ALA A 359 -9.16 21.23 -24.94
CA ALA A 359 -8.75 20.12 -24.09
C ALA A 359 -9.00 18.74 -24.73
N HIS A 360 -10.05 18.60 -25.55
CA HIS A 360 -10.35 17.37 -26.26
C HIS A 360 -9.31 17.10 -27.34
N GLN A 361 -8.96 18.11 -28.13
CA GLN A 361 -7.96 18.03 -29.18
C GLN A 361 -6.55 17.76 -28.62
N VAL A 362 -6.22 18.30 -27.44
CA VAL A 362 -4.98 17.95 -26.72
C VAL A 362 -4.94 16.46 -26.42
N LEU A 363 -5.99 15.89 -25.81
CA LEU A 363 -6.03 14.47 -25.46
C LEU A 363 -5.97 13.57 -26.71
N MET A 364 -6.65 13.94 -27.79
CA MET A 364 -6.59 13.23 -29.06
C MET A 364 -5.17 13.22 -29.64
N THR A 365 -4.48 14.37 -29.60
CA THR A 365 -3.09 14.50 -30.06
C THR A 365 -2.15 13.65 -29.21
N ILE A 366 -2.34 13.63 -27.89
CA ILE A 366 -1.59 12.76 -26.98
C ILE A 366 -1.82 11.29 -27.31
N GLN A 367 -3.07 10.85 -27.50
CA GLN A 367 -3.38 9.46 -27.83
C GLN A 367 -2.74 9.02 -29.15
N GLN A 368 -2.76 9.88 -30.17
CA GLN A 368 -2.11 9.61 -31.45
C GLN A 368 -0.59 9.56 -31.32
N GLY A 369 0.01 10.55 -30.65
CA GLY A 369 1.45 10.59 -30.38
C GLY A 369 1.94 9.37 -29.59
N ALA A 370 1.16 8.93 -28.61
CA ALA A 370 1.50 7.80 -27.75
C ALA A 370 1.55 6.46 -28.50
N ARG A 371 0.81 6.31 -29.61
CA ARG A 371 0.91 5.13 -30.51
C ARG A 371 2.22 5.13 -31.30
N ASN A 372 2.73 6.32 -31.63
CA ASN A 372 3.96 6.50 -32.40
C ASN A 372 5.18 6.74 -31.51
N TRP A 373 5.05 6.52 -30.19
CA TRP A 373 6.11 6.75 -29.23
C TRP A 373 7.27 5.74 -29.43
N PRO A 374 8.50 6.22 -29.71
CA PRO A 374 9.67 5.36 -29.86
C PRO A 374 10.18 4.91 -28.48
N LYS A 375 9.80 3.69 -28.08
CA LYS A 375 10.06 3.13 -26.73
C LYS A 375 11.54 3.04 -26.40
N GLU A 376 12.41 2.93 -27.40
CA GLU A 376 13.86 2.79 -27.26
C GLU A 376 14.54 4.06 -26.74
N ARG A 377 13.85 5.21 -26.73
CA ARG A 377 14.41 6.48 -26.25
C ARG A 377 14.57 6.56 -24.74
N LEU A 378 13.91 5.69 -23.98
CA LEU A 378 13.95 5.74 -22.51
C LEU A 378 15.11 4.90 -21.96
N THR A 379 15.81 5.48 -20.99
CA THR A 379 16.74 4.73 -20.15
C THR A 379 15.99 3.63 -19.42
N LYS A 380 16.50 2.40 -19.48
CA LYS A 380 15.89 1.25 -18.81
C LYS A 380 16.25 1.25 -17.34
N PHE A 381 15.23 1.28 -16.48
CA PHE A 381 15.38 1.07 -15.04
C PHE A 381 15.06 -0.38 -14.66
N PRO A 382 15.60 -0.87 -13.53
CA PRO A 382 15.21 -2.17 -12.99
C PRO A 382 13.70 -2.25 -12.74
N GLU A 383 13.14 -3.45 -12.91
CA GLU A 383 11.76 -3.69 -12.53
C GLU A 383 11.55 -3.50 -11.03
N LEU A 384 10.50 -2.77 -10.68
CA LEU A 384 10.09 -2.55 -9.30
C LEU A 384 9.35 -3.79 -8.80
N LYS A 385 10.08 -4.64 -8.06
CA LYS A 385 9.55 -5.86 -7.44
C LYS A 385 9.92 -5.89 -5.96
N PHE A 386 8.90 -5.71 -5.14
CA PHE A 386 8.93 -5.74 -3.69
C PHE A 386 8.12 -6.93 -3.20
N LYS A 387 8.61 -7.58 -2.16
CA LYS A 387 7.91 -8.66 -1.47
C LYS A 387 7.71 -8.25 -0.02
N TYR A 388 6.58 -8.66 0.53
CA TYR A 388 6.40 -8.61 1.97
C TYR A 388 7.38 -9.58 2.63
N VAL A 389 8.06 -9.09 3.67
CA VAL A 389 8.92 -9.87 4.55
C VAL A 389 8.44 -9.60 5.97
N GLU A 390 8.09 -10.67 6.67
CA GLU A 390 7.77 -10.63 8.09
C GLU A 390 9.04 -10.27 8.87
N GLU A 391 8.95 -9.40 9.87
CA GLU A 391 10.11 -8.99 10.68
C GLU A 391 10.63 -10.17 11.53
N ASP A 392 11.82 -10.01 12.13
CA ASP A 392 12.49 -11.10 12.89
C ASP A 392 11.72 -11.52 14.15
N GLN A 393 11.03 -10.58 14.81
CA GLN A 393 10.22 -10.82 16.02
C GLN A 393 8.76 -10.39 15.79
N PRO A 394 8.00 -11.10 14.95
CA PRO A 394 6.63 -10.73 14.63
C PRO A 394 5.70 -10.87 15.84
N GLU A 395 6.03 -11.73 16.80
CA GLU A 395 5.28 -11.94 18.05
C GLU A 395 5.03 -10.65 18.85
N ASP A 396 5.97 -9.72 18.87
CA ASP A 396 5.86 -8.44 19.58
C ASP A 396 4.68 -7.61 19.07
N PHE A 397 4.32 -7.79 17.80
CA PHE A 397 3.16 -7.17 17.19
C PHE A 397 1.91 -8.05 17.29
N PHE A 398 2.01 -9.32 16.90
CA PHE A 398 0.83 -10.18 16.77
C PHE A 398 0.26 -10.64 18.11
N ILE A 399 1.08 -10.95 19.11
CA ILE A 399 0.58 -11.47 20.41
C ILE A 399 -0.26 -10.40 21.13
N PRO A 400 0.22 -9.15 21.34
CA PRO A 400 -0.60 -8.11 21.95
C PRO A 400 -1.86 -7.82 21.14
N TYR A 401 -1.77 -7.84 19.81
CA TYR A 401 -2.92 -7.61 18.94
C TYR A 401 -3.99 -8.70 19.11
N VAL A 402 -3.61 -9.98 19.09
CA VAL A 402 -4.55 -11.10 19.27
C VAL A 402 -5.23 -11.01 20.64
N TRP A 403 -4.48 -10.72 21.70
CA TRP A 403 -5.08 -10.58 23.04
C TRP A 403 -5.98 -9.35 23.16
N ALA A 404 -5.67 -8.25 22.46
CA ALA A 404 -6.58 -7.11 22.37
C ALA A 404 -7.90 -7.51 21.68
N LEU A 405 -7.85 -8.30 20.61
CA LEU A 405 -9.05 -8.82 19.94
C LEU A 405 -9.86 -9.73 20.84
N VAL A 406 -9.20 -10.65 21.56
CA VAL A 406 -9.85 -11.53 22.54
C VAL A 406 -10.54 -10.70 23.62
N SER A 407 -9.83 -9.73 24.22
CA SER A 407 -10.38 -8.86 25.26
C SER A 407 -11.61 -8.06 24.80
N GLN A 408 -11.63 -7.61 23.53
CA GLN A 408 -12.70 -6.79 22.98
C GLN A 408 -13.90 -7.59 22.43
N GLN A 409 -13.66 -8.80 21.91
CA GLN A 409 -14.65 -9.56 21.11
C GLN A 409 -15.04 -10.90 21.74
N SER A 410 -14.35 -11.34 22.79
CA SER A 410 -14.69 -12.55 23.51
C SER A 410 -15.97 -12.38 24.33
N VAL A 411 -16.90 -13.34 24.22
CA VAL A 411 -18.05 -13.46 25.13
C VAL A 411 -17.64 -14.16 26.44
N LEU A 412 -16.46 -14.79 26.46
CA LEU A 412 -15.87 -15.39 27.65
C LEU A 412 -15.11 -14.33 28.45
N ASN A 413 -15.28 -14.34 29.77
CA ASN A 413 -14.53 -13.49 30.69
C ASN A 413 -13.09 -14.00 30.82
N TRP A 414 -12.17 -13.38 30.09
CA TRP A 414 -10.73 -13.53 30.33
C TRP A 414 -10.35 -12.54 31.43
N THR A 415 -10.13 -13.00 32.66
CA THR A 415 -9.74 -12.13 33.77
C THR A 415 -8.31 -11.62 33.57
N ASN A 416 -8.16 -10.31 33.33
CA ASN A 416 -6.84 -9.65 33.25
C ASN A 416 -6.20 -9.41 34.63
N ASP A 417 -6.97 -9.57 35.72
CA ASP A 417 -6.45 -9.35 37.06
C ASP A 417 -5.96 -10.66 37.69
N SER A 418 -4.64 -10.79 37.78
CA SER A 418 -3.90 -11.79 38.57
C SER A 418 -4.01 -13.26 38.14
N THR A 419 -3.48 -13.63 36.97
CA THR A 419 -2.97 -15.00 36.75
C THR A 419 -1.63 -14.99 36.00
N PRO A 420 -0.63 -15.79 36.44
CA PRO A 420 0.72 -15.83 35.85
C PRO A 420 0.77 -16.62 34.54
N ILE A 421 -0.31 -16.60 33.76
CA ILE A 421 -0.39 -17.27 32.45
C ILE A 421 0.24 -16.38 31.37
N LEU A 422 0.37 -15.07 31.62
CA LEU A 422 0.89 -14.09 30.65
C LEU A 422 2.33 -13.62 30.93
N SER A 423 2.98 -14.08 31.99
CA SER A 423 4.35 -13.65 32.33
C SER A 423 5.45 -14.57 31.82
N VAL A 424 5.11 -15.66 31.12
CA VAL A 424 6.09 -16.54 30.48
C VAL A 424 5.54 -17.00 29.12
N CYS A 425 5.75 -16.20 28.09
CA CYS A 425 5.79 -16.64 26.69
C CYS A 425 6.86 -15.81 25.99
#